data_AF-A0A1F4QGC8-F1
#
_entry.id   AF-A0A1F4QGC8-F1
#
_cell.length_a   1.000
_cell.length_b   1.000
_cell.length_c   1.000
_cell.angle_alpha   90.00
_cell.angle_beta   90.00
_cell.angle_gamma   90.00
#
_symmetry.space_group_name_H-M   'P 1'
#
loop_
_entity.id
_entity.type
_entity.pdbx_description
1 polymer ?
#
loop_
_entity_poly.entity_id
_entity_poly.type
_entity_poly.pdbx_seq_one_letter_code
_entity_poly.pdbx_strand_id
1 'polypeptide(L)'
;MRKLLFGLCCVALVGVAAALFAPSASAQQALELLPNLQPFPAFDLRLVTNSSTGGKEIRFSTRSWNTGLGPLELVAGETGSQGQNLYQRVYQSDGSHQDYFAGTFVWHPAHNHFHFGDYAIYSLEPVNAPGGSPKSGSKTTFCVMDTNKIDASLPGAPPQAVYDTCGTIIQGMSVGWADTYGYHLQGQSIDITGNPSGDYCLTIEIDPKAKLIEIDDEDNIASSLLHIDVERATVSVLDASSCGASGGPVAVSGITPTSGKVGSTVPVTIAGSGFTAGMTVSFENGSGPAPTATNVVVSPDGTTIQASVAVKKGKPGKDPVWDVRVGTGVLFNGFRVVP
;
A
#
# COMPACT_ATOMS: atom_id res chain seq x y z
N MET A 1 -84.41 9.25 -76.30
CA MET A 1 -84.27 7.78 -76.10
C MET A 1 -82.99 7.53 -75.32
N ARG A 2 -83.10 6.84 -74.17
CA ARG A 2 -82.00 6.47 -73.29
C ARG A 2 -80.94 5.63 -74.02
N LYS A 3 -79.66 5.87 -73.72
CA LYS A 3 -78.67 4.80 -73.48
C LYS A 3 -77.49 5.40 -72.70
N LEU A 4 -77.35 4.92 -71.46
CA LEU A 4 -76.14 5.04 -70.63
C LEU A 4 -74.98 4.35 -71.34
N LEU A 5 -73.76 4.89 -71.24
CA LEU A 5 -72.56 4.07 -71.16
C LEU A 5 -71.56 4.73 -70.19
N PHE A 6 -71.13 3.91 -69.24
CA PHE A 6 -70.15 4.16 -68.18
C PHE A 6 -68.73 4.31 -68.74
N GLY A 7 -67.90 5.16 -68.13
CA GLY A 7 -66.47 5.26 -68.40
C GLY A 7 -65.70 5.72 -67.15
N LEU A 8 -64.97 4.77 -66.57
CA LEU A 8 -64.12 4.78 -65.36
C LEU A 8 -63.42 6.12 -65.03
N CYS A 9 -63.56 6.56 -63.77
CA CYS A 9 -62.73 7.57 -63.14
C CYS A 9 -61.49 6.89 -62.53
N CYS A 10 -60.29 7.18 -63.05
CA CYS A 10 -59.04 6.78 -62.42
C CYS A 10 -58.85 7.55 -61.10
N VAL A 11 -58.94 6.86 -59.97
CA VAL A 11 -58.52 7.40 -58.67
C VAL A 11 -57.01 7.18 -58.53
N ALA A 12 -56.25 8.26 -58.58
CA ALA A 12 -54.84 8.24 -58.21
C ALA A 12 -54.73 8.07 -56.69
N LEU A 13 -54.26 6.90 -56.24
CA LEU A 13 -53.86 6.69 -54.84
C LEU A 13 -52.57 7.48 -54.58
N VAL A 14 -52.69 8.60 -53.89
CA VAL A 14 -51.55 9.26 -53.24
C VAL A 14 -51.25 8.46 -51.97
N GLY A 15 -50.30 7.53 -52.06
CA GLY A 15 -49.76 6.83 -50.90
C GLY A 15 -48.96 7.79 -50.02
N VAL A 16 -49.55 8.25 -48.91
CA VAL A 16 -48.80 8.91 -47.85
C VAL A 16 -47.99 7.84 -47.13
N ALA A 17 -46.71 7.72 -47.47
CA ALA A 17 -45.77 6.92 -46.70
C ALA A 17 -45.54 7.63 -45.36
N ALA A 18 -46.28 7.22 -44.33
CA ALA A 18 -45.94 7.56 -42.95
C ALA A 18 -44.62 6.87 -42.62
N ALA A 19 -43.51 7.61 -42.71
CA ALA A 19 -42.23 7.16 -42.19
C ALA A 19 -42.36 7.02 -40.67
N LEU A 20 -42.60 5.79 -40.21
CA LEU A 20 -42.48 5.41 -38.81
C LEU A 20 -41.00 5.57 -38.44
N PHE A 21 -40.64 6.71 -37.84
CA PHE A 21 -39.38 6.84 -37.12
C PHE A 21 -39.47 5.94 -35.89
N ALA A 22 -39.03 4.69 -36.02
CA ALA A 22 -38.74 3.87 -34.86
C ALA A 22 -37.64 4.60 -34.07
N PRO A 23 -37.80 4.80 -32.75
CA PRO A 23 -36.70 5.30 -31.95
C PRO A 23 -35.57 4.29 -32.05
N SER A 24 -34.43 4.71 -32.61
CA SER A 24 -33.20 3.93 -32.54
C SER A 24 -32.95 3.65 -31.06
N ALA A 25 -33.08 2.39 -30.65
CA ALA A 25 -32.65 1.98 -29.33
C ALA A 25 -31.17 2.34 -29.21
N SER A 26 -30.84 3.32 -28.35
CA SER A 26 -29.47 3.53 -27.94
C SER A 26 -29.05 2.22 -27.28
N ALA A 27 -28.17 1.46 -27.94
CA ALA A 27 -27.52 0.34 -27.30
C ALA A 27 -26.74 0.94 -26.14
N GLN A 28 -27.21 0.71 -24.92
CA GLN A 28 -26.49 1.13 -23.73
C GLN A 28 -25.16 0.37 -23.75
N GLN A 29 -24.06 1.10 -23.83
CA GLN A 29 -22.73 0.52 -23.87
C GLN A 29 -22.54 -0.34 -22.62
N ALA A 30 -22.08 -1.58 -22.80
CA ALA A 30 -21.78 -2.45 -21.67
C ALA A 30 -20.73 -1.76 -20.78
N LEU A 31 -20.95 -1.80 -19.47
CA LEU A 31 -20.03 -1.26 -18.48
C LEU A 31 -18.77 -2.12 -18.39
N GLU A 32 -17.60 -1.49 -18.43
CA GLU A 32 -16.32 -2.14 -18.14
C GLU A 32 -16.19 -2.46 -16.66
N LEU A 33 -15.83 -3.71 -16.36
CA LEU A 33 -15.59 -4.21 -15.01
C LEU A 33 -14.09 -4.13 -14.72
N LEU A 34 -13.62 -2.92 -14.45
CA LEU A 34 -12.21 -2.64 -14.20
C LEU A 34 -11.77 -3.12 -12.80
N PRO A 35 -10.53 -3.61 -12.63
CA PRO A 35 -9.93 -3.80 -11.32
C PRO A 35 -9.63 -2.45 -10.65
N ASN A 36 -9.36 -2.50 -9.35
CA ASN A 36 -8.81 -1.37 -8.61
C ASN A 36 -7.82 -1.92 -7.58
N LEU A 37 -6.54 -1.90 -7.92
CA LEU A 37 -5.52 -2.44 -7.06
C LEU A 37 -5.15 -1.41 -6.00
N GLN A 38 -4.93 -1.89 -4.77
CA GLN A 38 -4.43 -1.04 -3.70
C GLN A 38 -3.33 -1.80 -2.96
N PRO A 39 -2.19 -1.19 -2.65
CA PRO A 39 -1.22 -1.80 -1.76
C PRO A 39 -1.61 -1.62 -0.29
N PHE A 40 -1.27 -2.60 0.53
CA PHE A 40 -1.18 -2.42 1.97
C PHE A 40 0.20 -1.90 2.35
N PRO A 41 0.31 -1.18 3.49
CA PRO A 41 1.59 -0.90 4.11
C PRO A 41 2.44 -2.16 4.32
N ALA A 42 3.76 -2.01 4.19
CA ALA A 42 4.70 -3.10 4.40
C ALA A 42 4.58 -3.69 5.81
N PHE A 43 4.71 -5.01 5.94
CA PHE A 43 4.64 -5.71 7.22
C PHE A 43 5.76 -6.74 7.36
N ASP A 44 5.87 -7.42 8.51
CA ASP A 44 6.98 -8.33 8.83
C ASP A 44 8.39 -7.75 8.60
N LEU A 45 8.55 -6.47 8.91
CA LEU A 45 9.82 -5.76 8.73
C LEU A 45 10.95 -6.39 9.54
N ARG A 46 12.11 -6.57 8.90
CA ARG A 46 13.34 -7.08 9.50
C ARG A 46 14.52 -6.31 8.96
N LEU A 47 15.43 -5.91 9.84
CA LEU A 47 16.75 -5.47 9.43
C LEU A 47 17.72 -6.64 9.55
N VAL A 48 18.34 -7.05 8.44
CA VAL A 48 19.25 -8.20 8.41
C VAL A 48 20.58 -7.84 7.75
N THR A 49 21.57 -8.71 7.94
CA THR A 49 22.84 -8.62 7.21
C THR A 49 22.78 -9.60 6.04
N ASN A 50 22.97 -9.10 4.82
CA ASN A 50 23.01 -9.92 3.62
C ASN A 50 24.25 -10.82 3.68
N SER A 51 24.06 -12.14 3.64
CA SER A 51 25.14 -13.11 3.78
C SER A 51 26.14 -13.12 2.61
N SER A 52 25.72 -12.62 1.44
CA SER A 52 26.54 -12.59 0.23
C SER A 52 27.39 -11.34 0.12
N THR A 53 26.86 -10.19 0.54
CA THR A 53 27.57 -8.89 0.44
C THR A 53 28.13 -8.39 1.77
N GLY A 54 27.64 -8.90 2.91
CA GLY A 54 27.91 -8.35 4.24
C GLY A 54 27.18 -7.02 4.51
N GLY A 55 26.44 -6.51 3.53
CA GLY A 55 25.66 -5.27 3.61
C GLY A 55 24.42 -5.41 4.49
N LYS A 56 23.83 -4.27 4.87
CA LYS A 56 22.57 -4.24 5.63
C LYS A 56 21.41 -4.13 4.64
N GLU A 57 20.41 -4.98 4.80
CA GLU A 57 19.18 -4.94 4.01
C GLU A 57 17.96 -4.91 4.93
N ILE A 58 16.99 -4.06 4.59
CA ILE A 58 15.67 -4.13 5.20
C ILE A 58 14.82 -5.09 4.36
N ARG A 59 14.24 -6.11 4.99
CA ARG A 59 13.30 -7.05 4.38
C ARG A 59 11.90 -6.79 4.91
N PHE A 60 10.90 -7.03 4.09
CA PHE A 60 9.50 -6.79 4.41
C PHE A 60 8.60 -7.65 3.54
N SER A 61 7.41 -7.97 4.04
CA SER A 61 6.33 -8.55 3.27
C SER A 61 5.48 -7.44 2.64
N THR A 62 4.98 -7.68 1.43
CA THR A 62 4.05 -6.78 0.73
C THR A 62 2.74 -7.50 0.42
N ARG A 63 1.68 -6.71 0.28
CA ARG A 63 0.37 -7.19 -0.15
C ARG A 63 -0.32 -6.13 -0.99
N SER A 64 -0.91 -6.51 -2.10
CA SER A 64 -1.86 -5.70 -2.87
C SER A 64 -3.17 -6.45 -3.02
N TRP A 65 -4.30 -5.75 -3.10
CA TRP A 65 -5.63 -6.35 -3.24
C TRP A 65 -6.47 -5.63 -4.29
N ASN A 66 -7.46 -6.34 -4.84
CA ASN A 66 -8.35 -5.83 -5.86
C ASN A 66 -9.72 -5.45 -5.25
N THR A 67 -10.03 -4.16 -5.26
CA THR A 67 -11.29 -3.56 -4.79
C THR A 67 -12.26 -3.21 -5.91
N GLY A 68 -11.87 -3.50 -7.16
CA GLY A 68 -12.59 -3.06 -8.35
C GLY A 68 -13.87 -3.82 -8.64
N LEU A 69 -14.45 -3.53 -9.80
CA LEU A 69 -15.69 -4.12 -10.30
C LEU A 69 -15.45 -5.47 -11.01
N GLY A 70 -14.23 -5.72 -11.46
CA GLY A 70 -13.83 -6.97 -12.11
C GLY A 70 -12.42 -7.42 -11.74
N PRO A 71 -12.03 -8.64 -12.16
CA PRO A 71 -10.70 -9.15 -11.86
C PRO A 71 -9.64 -8.37 -12.63
N LEU A 72 -8.43 -8.35 -12.07
CA LEU A 72 -7.24 -8.17 -12.90
C LEU A 72 -6.97 -9.52 -13.57
N GLU A 73 -7.17 -9.65 -14.88
CA GLU A 73 -6.75 -10.83 -15.64
C GLU A 73 -5.66 -10.45 -16.64
N LEU A 74 -4.52 -11.13 -16.54
CA LEU A 74 -3.35 -10.94 -17.38
C LEU A 74 -3.15 -12.18 -18.25
N VAL A 75 -3.17 -11.99 -19.56
CA VAL A 75 -3.11 -13.05 -20.57
C VAL A 75 -1.84 -12.91 -21.38
N ALA A 76 -1.03 -13.97 -21.41
CA ALA A 76 0.16 -14.05 -22.25
C ALA A 76 -0.24 -14.12 -23.73
N GLY A 77 0.30 -13.21 -24.53
CA GLY A 77 0.14 -13.16 -25.97
C GLY A 77 1.26 -13.86 -26.74
N GLU A 78 1.81 -13.20 -27.74
CA GLU A 78 2.91 -13.66 -28.56
C GLU A 78 4.29 -13.38 -27.96
N THR A 79 5.24 -14.31 -28.13
CA THR A 79 6.64 -14.11 -27.75
C THR A 79 7.42 -13.44 -28.88
N GLY A 80 7.99 -12.27 -28.58
CA GLY A 80 8.86 -11.52 -29.49
C GLY A 80 10.32 -11.51 -29.03
N SER A 81 11.18 -10.79 -29.75
CA SER A 81 12.60 -10.63 -29.40
C SER A 81 12.85 -9.87 -28.09
N GLN A 82 11.85 -9.11 -27.61
CA GLN A 82 11.91 -8.31 -26.39
C GLN A 82 11.29 -9.01 -25.18
N GLY A 83 10.72 -10.21 -25.36
CA GLY A 83 10.01 -10.95 -24.32
C GLY A 83 8.59 -11.34 -24.73
N GLN A 84 7.79 -11.74 -23.75
CA GLN A 84 6.43 -12.22 -23.93
C GLN A 84 5.46 -11.04 -23.84
N ASN A 85 4.67 -10.77 -24.89
CA ASN A 85 3.60 -9.77 -24.81
C ASN A 85 2.54 -10.23 -23.80
N LEU A 86 1.94 -9.27 -23.12
CA LEU A 86 0.89 -9.51 -22.14
C LEU A 86 -0.22 -8.50 -22.34
N TYR A 87 -1.43 -9.00 -22.18
CA TYR A 87 -2.65 -8.23 -22.31
C TYR A 87 -3.42 -8.28 -21.00
N GLN A 88 -3.99 -7.14 -20.60
CA GLN A 88 -5.02 -7.11 -19.58
C GLN A 88 -6.36 -7.41 -20.24
N ARG A 89 -7.04 -8.45 -19.80
CA ARG A 89 -8.42 -8.72 -20.19
C ARG A 89 -9.38 -7.96 -19.28
N VAL A 90 -10.15 -7.05 -19.87
CA VAL A 90 -11.22 -6.32 -19.20
C VAL A 90 -12.56 -6.93 -19.59
N TYR A 91 -13.28 -7.43 -18.60
CA TYR A 91 -14.63 -7.97 -18.80
C TYR A 91 -15.67 -6.86 -18.84
N GLN A 92 -16.72 -7.10 -19.58
CA GLN A 92 -17.87 -6.22 -19.71
C GLN A 92 -19.07 -6.80 -18.95
N SER A 93 -19.97 -5.94 -18.50
CA SER A 93 -21.22 -6.33 -17.81
C SER A 93 -22.15 -7.23 -18.62
N ASP A 94 -21.98 -7.33 -19.94
CA ASP A 94 -22.72 -8.25 -20.82
C ASP A 94 -22.03 -9.62 -21.01
N GLY A 95 -20.89 -9.83 -20.34
CA GLY A 95 -20.09 -11.05 -20.40
C GLY A 95 -19.06 -11.09 -21.53
N SER A 96 -19.03 -10.08 -22.42
CA SER A 96 -17.94 -9.92 -23.38
C SER A 96 -16.65 -9.44 -22.69
N HIS A 97 -15.54 -9.41 -23.42
CA HIS A 97 -14.29 -8.86 -22.92
C HIS A 97 -13.49 -8.17 -24.03
N GLN A 98 -12.56 -7.31 -23.63
CA GLN A 98 -11.58 -6.71 -24.50
C GLN A 98 -10.18 -6.87 -23.88
N ASP A 99 -9.21 -7.21 -24.72
CA ASP A 99 -7.82 -7.37 -24.31
C ASP A 99 -7.04 -6.09 -24.66
N TYR A 100 -6.44 -5.47 -23.65
CA TYR A 100 -5.65 -4.26 -23.74
C TYR A 100 -4.17 -4.58 -23.55
N PHE A 101 -3.29 -4.01 -24.39
CA PHE A 101 -1.86 -4.30 -24.29
C PHE A 101 -1.28 -3.71 -22.99
N ALA A 102 -0.74 -4.57 -22.12
CA ALA A 102 -0.20 -4.21 -20.81
C ALA A 102 1.35 -4.23 -20.77
N GLY A 103 2.01 -4.47 -21.91
CA GLY A 103 3.46 -4.44 -22.05
C GLY A 103 4.10 -5.78 -22.44
N THR A 104 5.42 -5.84 -22.32
CA THR A 104 6.25 -7.04 -22.61
C THR A 104 6.99 -7.47 -21.35
N PHE A 105 7.01 -8.78 -21.10
CA PHE A 105 7.37 -9.35 -19.82
C PHE A 105 8.42 -10.47 -19.92
N VAL A 106 9.17 -10.65 -18.84
CA VAL A 106 10.30 -11.57 -18.78
C VAL A 106 9.80 -12.95 -18.38
N TRP A 107 10.05 -13.93 -19.25
CA TRP A 107 9.95 -15.34 -18.89
C TRP A 107 11.07 -15.68 -17.90
N HIS A 108 10.74 -16.31 -16.77
CA HIS A 108 11.71 -16.78 -15.79
C HIS A 108 11.88 -18.31 -15.89
N PRO A 109 12.91 -18.84 -16.59
CA PRO A 109 13.09 -20.28 -16.77
C PRO A 109 13.23 -21.06 -15.46
N ALA A 110 13.79 -20.42 -14.42
CA ALA A 110 13.96 -21.04 -13.10
C ALA A 110 12.61 -21.35 -12.41
N HIS A 111 11.55 -20.61 -12.74
CA HIS A 111 10.23 -20.77 -12.11
C HIS A 111 9.15 -21.19 -13.13
N ASN A 112 9.52 -21.30 -14.41
CA ASN A 112 8.69 -21.76 -15.52
C ASN A 112 7.37 -20.98 -15.67
N HIS A 113 7.39 -19.66 -15.46
CA HIS A 113 6.28 -18.73 -15.72
C HIS A 113 6.78 -17.30 -16.01
N PHE A 114 5.88 -16.42 -16.44
CA PHE A 114 6.18 -15.00 -16.67
C PHE A 114 5.98 -14.18 -15.39
N HIS A 115 6.77 -13.13 -15.22
CA HIS A 115 6.52 -12.11 -14.19
C HIS A 115 6.05 -10.81 -14.85
N PHE A 116 4.96 -10.22 -14.33
CA PHE A 116 4.61 -8.84 -14.62
C PHE A 116 5.70 -7.92 -14.07
N GLY A 117 6.46 -7.28 -14.94
CA GLY A 117 7.54 -6.35 -14.67
C GLY A 117 7.08 -4.91 -14.66
N ASP A 118 7.69 -4.13 -13.78
CA ASP A 118 7.15 -2.85 -13.32
C ASP A 118 5.80 -3.04 -12.60
N TYR A 119 5.57 -4.18 -11.93
CA TYR A 119 4.36 -4.38 -11.12
C TYR A 119 4.38 -3.50 -9.87
N ALA A 120 5.54 -3.39 -9.23
CA ALA A 120 5.72 -2.57 -8.05
C ALA A 120 7.14 -1.99 -7.98
N ILE A 121 7.25 -0.80 -7.40
CA ILE A 121 8.52 -0.20 -6.96
C ILE A 121 8.49 -0.07 -5.45
N TYR A 122 9.63 -0.40 -4.83
CA TYR A 122 9.88 -0.13 -3.41
C TYR A 122 10.91 0.98 -3.30
N SER A 123 10.59 2.04 -2.57
CA SER A 123 11.51 3.14 -2.29
C SER A 123 11.68 3.35 -0.78
N LEU A 124 12.88 3.76 -0.39
CA LEU A 124 13.23 4.10 0.98
C LEU A 124 13.89 5.47 0.99
N GLU A 125 13.16 6.46 1.48
CA GLU A 125 13.59 7.86 1.51
C GLU A 125 13.98 8.27 2.93
N PRO A 126 15.14 8.90 3.16
CA PRO A 126 15.51 9.42 4.48
C PRO A 126 14.59 10.59 4.88
N VAL A 127 13.99 10.52 6.07
CA VAL A 127 13.16 11.59 6.65
C VAL A 127 13.93 12.33 7.75
N ASN A 128 14.44 11.59 8.74
CA ASN A 128 15.30 12.09 9.81
C ASN A 128 16.52 11.19 9.98
N ALA A 129 17.30 11.07 8.91
CA ALA A 129 18.51 10.27 8.88
C ALA A 129 19.66 11.08 8.27
N PRO A 130 20.34 11.94 9.05
CA PRO A 130 21.39 12.82 8.54
C PRO A 130 22.51 12.03 7.84
N GLY A 131 22.78 12.34 6.56
CA GLY A 131 23.75 11.62 5.73
C GLY A 131 23.18 10.37 5.04
N GLY A 132 21.90 10.04 5.24
CA GLY A 132 21.18 9.03 4.49
C GLY A 132 20.92 9.45 3.05
N SER A 133 20.77 8.45 2.18
CA SER A 133 20.46 8.64 0.76
C SER A 133 19.23 7.80 0.37
N PRO A 134 18.46 8.23 -0.65
CA PRO A 134 17.39 7.43 -1.23
C PRO A 134 17.87 6.05 -1.68
N LYS A 135 17.07 5.01 -1.44
CA LYS A 135 17.33 3.64 -1.90
C LYS A 135 16.08 3.06 -2.56
N SER A 136 16.27 2.09 -3.46
CA SER A 136 15.17 1.37 -4.10
C SER A 136 15.40 -0.14 -4.08
N GLY A 137 14.29 -0.88 -4.10
CA GLY A 137 14.30 -2.33 -4.24
C GLY A 137 14.69 -2.75 -5.65
N SER A 138 15.36 -3.89 -5.77
CA SER A 138 15.76 -4.44 -7.07
C SER A 138 14.66 -5.25 -7.75
N LYS A 139 13.61 -5.63 -7.02
CA LYS A 139 12.50 -6.42 -7.53
C LYS A 139 11.35 -5.55 -7.98
N THR A 140 11.12 -5.57 -9.28
CA THR A 140 9.98 -4.92 -9.92
C THR A 140 9.06 -5.91 -10.63
N THR A 141 9.39 -7.22 -10.59
CA THR A 141 8.66 -8.25 -11.35
C THR A 141 7.99 -9.29 -10.44
N PHE A 142 6.72 -9.59 -10.71
CA PHE A 142 5.86 -10.41 -9.85
C PHE A 142 4.97 -11.35 -10.67
N CYS A 143 4.74 -12.54 -10.17
CA CYS A 143 3.55 -13.32 -10.52
C CYS A 143 2.33 -12.68 -9.84
N VAL A 144 1.16 -12.69 -10.49
CA VAL A 144 -0.10 -12.18 -9.93
C VAL A 144 -1.04 -13.34 -9.65
N MET A 145 -1.41 -13.54 -8.37
CA MET A 145 -2.29 -14.64 -7.96
C MET A 145 -3.13 -14.34 -6.71
N ASP A 146 -4.21 -15.12 -6.54
CA ASP A 146 -5.10 -15.10 -5.39
C ASP A 146 -4.47 -15.82 -4.18
N THR A 147 -3.72 -15.09 -3.35
CA THR A 147 -3.07 -15.66 -2.14
C THR A 147 -3.92 -15.54 -0.88
N ASN A 148 -4.67 -14.45 -0.74
CA ASN A 148 -5.47 -14.15 0.45
C ASN A 148 -6.80 -13.55 0.06
N LYS A 149 -7.89 -14.04 0.64
CA LYS A 149 -9.19 -13.37 0.51
C LYS A 149 -9.30 -12.27 1.56
N ILE A 150 -9.52 -11.04 1.12
CA ILE A 150 -9.61 -9.86 1.98
C ILE A 150 -11.08 -9.51 2.26
N ASP A 151 -11.90 -9.38 1.21
CA ASP A 151 -13.31 -9.04 1.35
C ASP A 151 -14.18 -9.86 0.40
N ALA A 152 -14.86 -10.87 0.96
CA ALA A 152 -15.78 -11.73 0.23
C ALA A 152 -17.14 -11.08 -0.05
N SER A 153 -17.41 -9.90 0.50
CA SER A 153 -18.70 -9.22 0.38
C SER A 153 -18.80 -8.31 -0.85
N LEU A 154 -17.66 -8.02 -1.49
CA LEU A 154 -17.64 -7.22 -2.71
C LEU A 154 -18.42 -7.92 -3.84
N PRO A 155 -19.25 -7.18 -4.61
CA PRO A 155 -19.90 -7.72 -5.78
C PRO A 155 -18.89 -8.32 -6.76
N GLY A 156 -19.10 -9.56 -7.21
CA GLY A 156 -18.19 -10.25 -8.12
C GLY A 156 -17.03 -10.99 -7.43
N ALA A 157 -16.88 -10.89 -6.10
CA ALA A 157 -15.85 -11.63 -5.38
C ALA A 157 -16.11 -13.15 -5.39
N PRO A 158 -15.20 -13.98 -5.91
CA PRO A 158 -15.41 -15.42 -5.98
C PRO A 158 -15.23 -16.09 -4.60
N PRO A 159 -15.98 -17.18 -4.33
CA PRO A 159 -15.92 -17.88 -3.05
C PRO A 159 -14.63 -18.69 -2.87
N GLN A 160 -13.87 -18.94 -3.92
CA GLN A 160 -12.57 -19.62 -3.89
C GLN A 160 -11.60 -18.86 -4.81
N ALA A 161 -10.30 -19.09 -4.64
CA ALA A 161 -9.28 -18.53 -5.52
C ALA A 161 -9.57 -18.98 -6.95
N VAL A 162 -9.53 -18.03 -7.90
CA VAL A 162 -9.65 -18.31 -9.34
C VAL A 162 -8.26 -18.41 -9.95
N TYR A 163 -7.35 -17.54 -9.52
CA TYR A 163 -5.97 -17.49 -9.95
C TYR A 163 -5.07 -18.09 -8.86
N ASP A 164 -5.15 -19.40 -8.61
CA ASP A 164 -4.49 -20.06 -7.47
C ASP A 164 -3.03 -20.50 -7.73
N THR A 165 -2.51 -20.23 -8.93
CA THR A 165 -1.13 -20.56 -9.32
C THR A 165 -0.51 -19.46 -10.16
N CYS A 166 0.82 -19.44 -10.21
CA CYS A 166 1.57 -18.65 -11.19
C CYS A 166 1.48 -19.30 -12.58
N GLY A 167 0.34 -19.11 -13.23
CA GLY A 167 0.05 -19.68 -14.55
C GLY A 167 1.02 -19.18 -15.62
N THR A 168 1.24 -20.00 -16.63
CA THR A 168 2.13 -19.68 -17.77
C THR A 168 1.42 -18.91 -18.88
N ILE A 169 0.09 -18.95 -18.89
CA ILE A 169 -0.76 -18.30 -19.90
C ILE A 169 -1.65 -17.24 -19.25
N ILE A 170 -2.22 -17.52 -18.07
CA ILE A 170 -3.10 -16.61 -17.36
C ILE A 170 -2.58 -16.44 -15.94
N GLN A 171 -2.55 -15.19 -15.48
CA GLN A 171 -2.36 -14.78 -14.10
C GLN A 171 -3.40 -13.73 -13.75
N GLY A 172 -3.66 -13.49 -12.48
CA GLY A 172 -4.67 -12.51 -12.13
C GLY A 172 -4.96 -12.39 -10.65
N MET A 173 -5.83 -11.44 -10.33
CA MET A 173 -6.30 -11.17 -8.98
C MET A 173 -7.81 -10.92 -9.03
N SER A 174 -8.53 -11.81 -8.36
CA SER A 174 -9.98 -11.75 -8.24
C SER A 174 -10.42 -10.55 -7.42
N VAL A 175 -11.64 -10.04 -7.68
CA VAL A 175 -12.27 -9.02 -6.81
C VAL A 175 -12.31 -9.52 -5.36
N GLY A 176 -11.90 -8.69 -4.41
CA GLY A 176 -11.86 -9.01 -2.98
C GLY A 176 -10.71 -9.90 -2.55
N TRP A 177 -9.83 -10.30 -3.47
CA TRP A 177 -8.62 -11.07 -3.20
C TRP A 177 -7.37 -10.21 -3.25
N ALA A 178 -6.30 -10.75 -2.67
CA ALA A 178 -4.99 -10.13 -2.57
C ALA A 178 -3.88 -11.07 -3.00
N ASP A 179 -2.80 -10.46 -3.48
CA ASP A 179 -1.51 -11.10 -3.70
C ASP A 179 -0.52 -10.66 -2.62
N THR A 180 0.11 -11.62 -1.95
CA THR A 180 0.99 -11.40 -0.81
C THR A 180 2.34 -12.04 -1.05
N TYR A 181 3.39 -11.22 -0.96
CA TYR A 181 4.77 -11.69 -1.05
C TYR A 181 5.46 -11.55 0.32
N GLY A 182 5.88 -12.68 0.89
CA GLY A 182 6.56 -12.69 2.19
C GLY A 182 8.02 -12.21 2.13
N TYR A 183 8.49 -11.60 3.21
CA TYR A 183 9.87 -11.07 3.36
C TYR A 183 11.01 -12.05 3.04
N HIS A 184 10.75 -13.36 3.14
CA HIS A 184 11.72 -14.42 2.87
C HIS A 184 11.99 -14.61 1.37
N LEU A 185 11.07 -14.15 0.50
CA LEU A 185 11.22 -14.27 -0.94
C LEU A 185 12.37 -13.40 -1.45
N GLN A 186 13.00 -13.85 -2.53
CA GLN A 186 14.05 -13.09 -3.19
C GLN A 186 13.48 -11.75 -3.69
N GLY A 187 14.20 -10.67 -3.42
CA GLY A 187 13.85 -9.32 -3.85
C GLY A 187 12.80 -8.62 -2.97
N GLN A 188 12.31 -9.25 -1.91
CA GLN A 188 11.49 -8.61 -0.87
C GLN A 188 12.38 -7.88 0.14
N SER A 189 13.22 -6.97 -0.38
CA SER A 189 14.18 -6.20 0.40
C SER A 189 14.68 -4.94 -0.32
N ILE A 190 15.24 -4.02 0.45
CA ILE A 190 16.02 -2.86 -0.03
C ILE A 190 17.41 -2.91 0.62
N ASP A 191 18.47 -2.79 -0.17
CA ASP A 191 19.84 -2.64 0.33
C ASP A 191 20.01 -1.22 0.89
N ILE A 192 20.32 -1.13 2.18
CA ILE A 192 20.53 0.13 2.90
C ILE A 192 21.99 0.32 3.29
N THR A 193 22.91 -0.43 2.69
CA THR A 193 24.35 -0.31 2.97
C THR A 193 24.82 1.13 2.77
N GLY A 194 25.52 1.65 3.78
CA GLY A 194 26.01 3.02 3.82
C GLY A 194 25.01 4.06 4.35
N ASN A 195 23.73 3.71 4.53
CA ASN A 195 22.78 4.58 5.20
C ASN A 195 22.93 4.47 6.73
N PRO A 196 22.81 5.59 7.48
CA PRO A 196 22.90 5.61 8.93
C PRO A 196 21.61 5.15 9.60
N SER A 197 21.63 5.05 10.93
CA SER A 197 20.42 4.98 11.74
C SER A 197 19.61 6.28 11.64
N GLY A 198 18.28 6.17 11.68
CA GLY A 198 17.37 7.30 11.59
C GLY A 198 15.99 6.92 11.10
N ASP A 199 15.19 7.92 10.79
CA ASP A 199 13.82 7.71 10.31
C ASP A 199 13.78 7.71 8.78
N TYR A 200 13.08 6.74 8.21
CA TYR A 200 12.96 6.51 6.78
C TYR A 200 11.50 6.28 6.39
N CYS A 201 11.12 6.84 5.24
CA CYS A 201 9.86 6.58 4.58
C CYS A 201 10.03 5.37 3.65
N LEU A 202 9.35 4.26 3.95
CA LEU A 202 9.22 3.13 3.04
C LEU A 202 7.93 3.30 2.24
N THR A 203 8.03 3.31 0.91
CA THR A 203 6.88 3.39 0.01
C THR A 203 6.85 2.21 -0.93
N ILE A 204 5.65 1.66 -1.09
CA ILE A 204 5.28 0.67 -2.08
C ILE A 204 4.33 1.36 -3.06
N GLU A 205 4.73 1.40 -4.32
CA GLU A 205 3.91 1.88 -5.42
C GLU A 205 3.65 0.70 -6.35
N ILE A 206 2.38 0.38 -6.59
CA ILE A 206 1.96 -0.61 -7.58
C ILE A 206 1.62 0.08 -8.89
N ASP A 207 1.78 -0.63 -10.00
CA ASP A 207 1.68 -0.10 -11.37
C ASP A 207 2.25 1.33 -11.57
N PRO A 208 3.51 1.59 -11.20
CA PRO A 208 4.13 2.93 -11.26
C PRO A 208 4.25 3.53 -12.66
N LYS A 209 3.82 2.80 -13.70
CA LYS A 209 3.85 3.23 -15.10
C LYS A 209 2.46 3.30 -15.72
N ALA A 210 1.39 3.11 -14.93
CA ALA A 210 0.00 3.11 -15.39
C ALA A 210 -0.20 2.21 -16.63
N LYS A 211 0.30 0.98 -16.56
CA LYS A 211 0.17 -0.02 -17.63
C LYS A 211 -1.13 -0.81 -17.52
N LEU A 212 -1.72 -0.87 -16.34
CA LEU A 212 -3.00 -1.48 -16.06
C LEU A 212 -4.08 -0.40 -16.19
N ILE A 213 -5.24 -0.80 -16.67
CA ILE A 213 -6.43 0.01 -16.70
C ILE A 213 -7.19 -0.28 -15.40
N GLU A 214 -7.20 0.70 -14.52
CA GLU A 214 -7.80 0.62 -13.19
C GLU A 214 -8.96 1.62 -13.04
N ILE A 215 -9.72 1.50 -11.95
CA ILE A 215 -10.77 2.49 -11.62
C ILE A 215 -10.13 3.79 -11.13
N ASP A 216 -9.10 3.67 -10.29
CA ASP A 216 -8.36 4.77 -9.68
C ASP A 216 -6.85 4.44 -9.75
N ASP A 217 -6.06 5.32 -10.36
CA ASP A 217 -4.60 5.19 -10.39
C ASP A 217 -3.94 5.97 -9.22
N GLU A 218 -4.72 6.75 -8.47
CA GLU A 218 -4.22 7.65 -7.42
C GLU A 218 -4.15 6.98 -6.03
N ASP A 219 -4.65 5.74 -5.89
CA ASP A 219 -4.60 4.94 -4.66
C ASP A 219 -3.58 3.78 -4.71
N ASN A 220 -2.72 3.79 -5.74
CA ASN A 220 -1.67 2.80 -5.99
C ASN A 220 -0.43 2.91 -5.07
N ILE A 221 -0.50 3.70 -4.00
CA ILE A 221 0.64 3.99 -3.10
C ILE A 221 0.30 3.66 -1.65
N ALA A 222 1.17 2.90 -0.99
CA ALA A 222 1.17 2.71 0.46
C ALA A 222 2.53 3.05 1.05
N SER A 223 2.50 3.74 2.19
CA SER A 223 3.69 4.28 2.83
C SER A 223 3.73 3.96 4.32
N SER A 224 4.93 3.78 4.86
CA SER A 224 5.17 3.62 6.28
C SER A 224 6.41 4.38 6.71
N LEU A 225 6.29 5.13 7.80
CA LEU A 225 7.43 5.75 8.46
C LEU A 225 8.08 4.74 9.41
N LEU A 226 9.37 4.52 9.22
CA LEU A 226 10.17 3.54 9.95
C LEU A 226 11.28 4.24 10.72
N HIS A 227 11.58 3.75 11.92
CA HIS A 227 12.85 4.01 12.58
C HIS A 227 13.78 2.81 12.37
N ILE A 228 14.94 3.05 11.77
CA ILE A 228 15.97 2.06 11.48
C ILE A 228 17.17 2.34 12.39
N ASP A 229 17.55 1.34 13.19
CA ASP A 229 18.77 1.35 14.00
C ASP A 229 19.73 0.28 13.44
N VAL A 230 20.70 0.75 12.66
CA VAL A 230 21.69 -0.05 11.96
C VAL A 230 22.66 -0.72 12.94
N GLU A 231 23.06 -0.02 14.01
CA GLU A 231 23.99 -0.55 15.00
C GLU A 231 23.38 -1.69 15.82
N ARG A 232 22.10 -1.56 16.20
CA ARG A 232 21.36 -2.57 16.95
C ARG A 232 20.66 -3.60 16.07
N ALA A 233 20.70 -3.42 14.75
CA ALA A 233 20.02 -4.26 13.78
C ALA A 233 18.50 -4.35 14.03
N THR A 234 17.85 -3.22 14.33
CA THR A 234 16.41 -3.16 14.59
C THR A 234 15.68 -2.22 13.65
N VAL A 235 14.41 -2.52 13.41
CA VAL A 235 13.47 -1.66 12.69
C VAL A 235 12.16 -1.61 13.47
N SER A 236 11.58 -0.41 13.58
CA SER A 236 10.27 -0.21 14.19
C SER A 236 9.41 0.70 13.32
N VAL A 237 8.10 0.43 13.28
CA VAL A 237 7.14 1.26 12.54
C VAL A 237 6.73 2.42 13.44
N LEU A 238 6.99 3.64 12.99
CA LEU A 238 6.57 4.88 13.67
C LEU A 238 5.16 5.30 13.22
N ASP A 239 4.86 5.13 11.93
CA ASP A 239 3.53 5.31 11.34
C ASP A 239 3.34 4.25 10.25
N ALA A 240 2.28 3.45 10.36
CA ALA A 240 1.97 2.39 9.42
C ALA A 240 1.13 2.87 8.23
N SER A 241 0.57 4.08 8.28
CA SER A 241 -0.42 4.56 7.31
C SER A 241 0.09 5.66 6.39
N SER A 242 1.22 6.27 6.74
CA SER A 242 1.82 7.32 5.95
C SER A 242 3.30 7.45 6.26
N CYS A 243 4.02 8.21 5.43
CA CYS A 243 5.36 8.67 5.77
C CYS A 243 5.39 9.98 6.54
N GLY A 244 4.23 10.47 6.98
CA GLY A 244 4.12 11.61 7.88
C GLY A 244 4.68 12.91 7.30
N ALA A 245 3.84 13.61 6.56
CA ALA A 245 3.73 15.07 6.68
C ALA A 245 2.26 15.56 6.62
N SER A 246 1.27 14.72 6.97
CA SER A 246 -0.15 15.14 7.01
C SER A 246 -0.62 15.62 8.40
N GLY A 247 0.21 15.45 9.43
CA GLY A 247 0.22 16.33 10.60
C GLY A 247 1.58 17.02 10.61
N GLY A 248 1.65 18.31 10.92
CA GLY A 248 2.93 19.05 10.99
C GLY A 248 3.98 18.34 11.86
N PRO A 249 5.25 18.78 11.83
CA PRO A 249 6.35 18.10 12.52
C PRO A 249 5.96 17.74 13.95
N VAL A 250 6.08 16.46 14.29
CA VAL A 250 5.85 16.01 15.66
C VAL A 250 6.93 16.63 16.52
N ALA A 251 6.55 17.50 17.43
CA ALA A 251 7.48 18.16 18.32
C ALA A 251 7.10 17.81 19.75
N VAL A 252 8.07 17.31 20.52
CA VAL A 252 7.90 17.12 21.96
C VAL A 252 8.54 18.31 22.64
N SER A 253 7.70 19.18 23.22
CA SER A 253 8.13 20.45 23.82
C SER A 253 8.36 20.35 25.33
N GLY A 254 7.76 19.35 25.99
CA GLY A 254 7.92 19.17 27.42
C GLY A 254 7.26 17.91 27.95
N ILE A 255 7.62 17.52 29.17
CA ILE A 255 6.99 16.45 29.93
C ILE A 255 6.84 16.92 31.39
N THR A 256 5.70 16.67 32.00
CA THR A 256 5.42 17.04 33.40
C THR A 256 4.75 15.86 34.13
N PRO A 257 5.29 15.43 35.28
CA PRO A 257 6.56 15.83 35.88
C PRO A 257 7.78 15.35 35.07
N THR A 258 8.90 16.06 35.17
CA THR A 258 10.18 15.71 34.49
C THR A 258 10.98 14.64 35.21
N SER A 259 10.44 14.00 36.25
CA SER A 259 11.14 12.95 36.99
C SER A 259 10.22 11.96 37.69
N GLY A 260 10.77 10.80 38.03
CA GLY A 260 10.08 9.74 38.77
C GLY A 260 11.02 8.93 39.65
N LYS A 261 10.52 8.53 40.84
CA LYS A 261 11.28 7.71 41.81
C LYS A 261 11.40 6.26 41.35
N VAL A 262 12.53 5.63 41.63
CA VAL A 262 12.71 4.19 41.39
C VAL A 262 11.57 3.39 42.02
N GLY A 263 10.95 2.50 41.23
CA GLY A 263 9.83 1.65 41.66
C GLY A 263 8.46 2.34 41.67
N SER A 264 8.37 3.60 41.23
CA SER A 264 7.10 4.32 41.12
C SER A 264 6.48 4.20 39.72
N THR A 265 5.18 4.44 39.63
CA THR A 265 4.49 4.74 38.37
C THR A 265 4.01 6.18 38.44
N VAL A 266 4.41 6.99 37.47
CA VAL A 266 4.18 8.43 37.48
C VAL A 266 3.23 8.78 36.33
N PRO A 267 2.05 9.37 36.61
CA PRO A 267 1.25 9.94 35.55
C PRO A 267 1.98 11.16 34.99
N VAL A 268 2.14 11.22 33.68
CA VAL A 268 2.81 12.32 32.99
C VAL A 268 1.89 12.92 31.92
N THR A 269 2.02 14.23 31.75
CA THR A 269 1.52 14.97 30.60
C THR A 269 2.70 15.37 29.73
N ILE A 270 2.71 14.95 28.48
CA ILE A 270 3.70 15.33 27.47
C ILE A 270 3.06 16.38 26.58
N ALA A 271 3.71 17.53 26.43
CA ALA A 271 3.23 18.65 25.62
C ALA A 271 4.00 18.71 24.31
N GLY A 272 3.32 19.11 23.24
CA GLY A 272 3.90 19.14 21.91
C GLY A 272 2.94 19.56 20.82
N SER A 273 3.24 19.14 19.60
CA SER A 273 2.40 19.34 18.42
C SER A 273 2.49 18.11 17.53
N GLY A 274 1.47 17.91 16.70
CA GLY A 274 1.47 16.84 15.69
C GLY A 274 1.23 15.45 16.25
N PHE A 275 0.76 15.32 17.51
CA PHE A 275 0.43 14.02 18.06
C PHE A 275 -0.84 13.46 17.42
N THR A 276 -0.81 12.20 17.03
CA THR A 276 -1.97 11.47 16.48
C THR A 276 -2.30 10.25 17.34
N ALA A 277 -3.58 9.86 17.35
CA ALA A 277 -4.03 8.70 18.10
C ALA A 277 -3.27 7.43 17.68
N GLY A 278 -2.83 6.63 18.65
CA GLY A 278 -2.04 5.42 18.43
C GLY A 278 -0.52 5.61 18.53
N MET A 279 -0.02 6.85 18.59
CA MET A 279 1.39 7.10 18.87
C MET A 279 1.85 6.49 20.20
N THR A 280 3.08 6.00 20.22
CA THR A 280 3.73 5.46 21.43
C THR A 280 4.71 6.47 22.02
N VAL A 281 5.03 6.29 23.31
CA VAL A 281 6.05 7.08 24.03
C VAL A 281 7.19 6.15 24.43
N SER A 282 8.41 6.49 24.05
CA SER A 282 9.61 5.73 24.43
C SER A 282 10.64 6.60 25.14
N PHE A 283 11.54 5.94 25.87
CA PHE A 283 12.65 6.55 26.59
C PHE A 283 13.96 5.99 26.03
N GLU A 284 14.79 6.85 25.45
CA GLU A 284 16.02 6.46 24.77
C GLU A 284 17.24 7.26 25.27
N ASN A 285 18.43 6.83 24.84
CA ASN A 285 19.73 7.47 25.11
C ASN A 285 20.08 7.71 26.60
N GLY A 286 19.37 7.09 27.54
CA GLY A 286 19.63 7.20 28.98
C GLY A 286 20.50 6.08 29.56
N SER A 287 20.80 6.20 30.86
CA SER A 287 21.62 5.24 31.61
C SER A 287 20.83 4.52 32.72
N GLY A 288 20.94 3.19 32.74
CA GLY A 288 20.24 2.31 33.70
C GLY A 288 18.99 1.66 33.09
N PRO A 289 18.09 1.09 33.91
CA PRO A 289 16.83 0.54 33.42
C PRO A 289 15.92 1.62 32.81
N ALA A 290 15.55 1.46 31.54
CA ALA A 290 14.66 2.38 30.84
C ALA A 290 13.26 2.42 31.50
N PRO A 291 12.70 3.63 31.74
CA PRO A 291 11.29 3.79 32.03
C PRO A 291 10.42 3.26 30.88
N THR A 292 9.19 2.86 31.20
CA THR A 292 8.23 2.37 30.20
C THR A 292 6.93 3.16 30.31
N ALA A 293 6.46 3.72 29.20
CA ALA A 293 5.17 4.38 29.13
C ALA A 293 4.05 3.37 28.83
N THR A 294 2.90 3.56 29.46
CA THR A 294 1.65 2.81 29.26
C THR A 294 0.48 3.78 29.31
N ASN A 295 -0.72 3.33 28.94
CA ASN A 295 -1.94 4.16 28.94
C ASN A 295 -1.75 5.48 28.18
N VAL A 296 -1.09 5.41 27.01
CA VAL A 296 -0.79 6.56 26.18
C VAL A 296 -2.07 7.01 25.48
N VAL A 297 -2.57 8.20 25.84
CA VAL A 297 -3.78 8.81 25.28
C VAL A 297 -3.44 10.19 24.76
N VAL A 298 -3.68 10.40 23.47
CA VAL A 298 -3.43 11.66 22.77
C VAL A 298 -4.69 12.53 22.85
N SER A 299 -4.52 13.83 23.13
CA SER A 299 -5.65 14.77 23.13
C SER A 299 -6.23 14.95 21.73
N PRO A 300 -7.53 15.25 21.59
CA PRO A 300 -8.17 15.47 20.29
C PRO A 300 -7.53 16.58 19.45
N ASP A 301 -6.91 17.57 20.10
CA ASP A 301 -6.19 18.68 19.43
C ASP A 301 -4.75 18.34 19.03
N GLY A 302 -4.26 17.13 19.36
CA GLY A 302 -2.91 16.67 19.01
C GLY A 302 -1.76 17.42 19.69
N THR A 303 -2.04 18.15 20.78
CA THR A 303 -1.04 18.97 21.49
C THR A 303 -0.54 18.35 22.80
N THR A 304 -1.25 17.36 23.33
CA THR A 304 -0.88 16.72 24.60
C THR A 304 -1.04 15.20 24.55
N ILE A 305 -0.22 14.51 25.34
CA ILE A 305 -0.34 13.08 25.64
C ILE A 305 -0.43 12.90 27.14
N GLN A 306 -1.43 12.15 27.60
CA GLN A 306 -1.47 11.59 28.95
C GLN A 306 -0.89 10.19 28.91
N ALA A 307 0.05 9.87 29.80
CA ALA A 307 0.64 8.54 29.89
C ALA A 307 0.99 8.18 31.34
N SER A 308 1.22 6.90 31.60
CA SER A 308 1.74 6.37 32.86
C SER A 308 3.15 5.85 32.66
N VAL A 309 4.14 6.49 33.29
CA VAL A 309 5.56 6.13 33.20
C VAL A 309 5.94 5.26 34.39
N ALA A 310 6.20 3.97 34.15
CA ALA A 310 6.71 3.07 35.16
C ALA A 310 8.24 3.16 35.22
N VAL A 311 8.77 3.53 36.39
CA VAL A 311 10.20 3.58 36.68
C VAL A 311 10.60 2.28 37.35
N LYS A 312 11.33 1.43 36.63
CA LYS A 312 11.69 0.08 37.11
C LYS A 312 12.54 0.13 38.38
N LYS A 313 12.33 -0.85 39.28
CA LYS A 313 13.23 -1.05 40.43
C LYS A 313 14.63 -1.41 39.93
N GLY A 314 15.65 -0.71 40.42
CA GLY A 314 17.04 -0.93 40.04
C GLY A 314 17.92 0.24 40.45
N LYS A 315 19.23 0.06 40.40
CA LYS A 315 20.18 1.14 40.66
C LYS A 315 20.12 2.13 39.47
N PRO A 316 19.85 3.42 39.69
CA PRO A 316 19.95 4.41 38.63
C PRO A 316 21.35 4.43 38.01
N GLY A 317 21.43 4.73 36.70
CA GLY A 317 22.70 4.95 36.01
C GLY A 317 23.46 6.17 36.53
N LYS A 318 24.67 6.40 36.01
CA LYS A 318 25.57 7.48 36.46
C LYS A 318 24.99 8.89 36.19
N ASP A 319 24.13 9.01 35.18
CA ASP A 319 23.27 10.17 34.93
C ASP A 319 21.95 9.66 34.32
N PRO A 320 20.94 9.37 35.14
CA PRO A 320 19.77 8.59 34.74
C PRO A 320 18.69 9.47 34.09
N VAL A 321 19.11 10.26 33.09
CA VAL A 321 18.25 11.12 32.29
C VAL A 321 17.98 10.43 30.96
N TRP A 322 16.74 10.55 30.48
CA TRP A 322 16.27 9.91 29.26
C TRP A 322 15.69 10.94 28.30
N ASP A 323 15.98 10.76 27.02
CA ASP A 323 15.25 11.44 25.95
C ASP A 323 13.85 10.85 25.87
N VAL A 324 12.85 11.70 25.68
CA VAL A 324 11.45 11.28 25.53
C VAL A 324 11.08 11.40 24.06
N ARG A 325 10.76 10.28 23.42
CA ARG A 325 10.36 10.23 22.01
C ARG A 325 8.87 9.94 21.87
N VAL A 326 8.24 10.67 20.95
CA VAL A 326 6.87 10.43 20.46
C VAL A 326 6.90 10.55 18.94
N GLY A 327 6.70 9.43 18.23
CA GLY A 327 6.89 9.39 16.78
C GLY A 327 8.28 9.92 16.37
N THR A 328 8.30 10.94 15.52
CA THR A 328 9.53 11.63 15.09
C THR A 328 10.02 12.71 16.06
N GLY A 329 9.17 13.13 17.01
CA GLY A 329 9.51 14.18 17.97
C GLY A 329 10.34 13.64 19.13
N VAL A 330 11.44 14.33 19.45
CA VAL A 330 12.31 13.99 20.58
C VAL A 330 12.47 15.18 21.51
N LEU A 331 12.18 14.99 22.79
CA LEU A 331 12.55 15.89 23.86
C LEU A 331 13.83 15.37 24.52
N PHE A 332 14.95 16.01 24.17
CA PHE A 332 16.24 15.67 24.75
C PHE A 332 16.26 15.93 26.26
N ASN A 333 16.83 15.01 27.01
CA ASN A 333 16.96 15.07 28.46
C ASN A 333 15.63 15.29 29.21
N GLY A 334 14.52 14.81 28.65
CA GLY A 334 13.16 15.13 29.12
C GLY A 334 12.80 14.53 30.48
N PHE A 335 13.30 13.34 30.83
CA PHE A 335 12.85 12.64 32.04
C PHE A 335 13.99 12.05 32.88
N ARG A 336 14.03 12.40 34.16
CA ARG A 336 15.06 11.94 35.11
C ARG A 336 14.53 10.88 36.07
N VAL A 337 15.22 9.76 36.17
CA VAL A 337 14.97 8.77 37.22
C VAL A 337 15.71 9.18 38.49
N VAL A 338 14.99 9.31 39.59
CA VAL A 338 15.55 9.69 40.90
C VAL A 338 15.48 8.51 41.88
N PRO A 339 16.42 8.41 42.85
CA PRO A 339 16.42 7.34 43.85
C PRO A 339 15.13 7.20 44.65
#